data_AF-A0A662W0S7-F1
#
_entry.id   AF-A0A662W0S7-F1
#
_cell.length_a   1.000
_cell.length_b   1.000
_cell.length_c   1.000
_cell.angle_alpha   90.00
_cell.angle_beta   90.00
_cell.angle_gamma   90.00
#
_symmetry.space_group_name_H-M   'P 1'
#
loop_
_entity.id
_entity.type
_entity.pdbx_description
1 polymer ?
#
loop_
_entity_poly.entity_id
_entity_poly.type
_entity_poly.pdbx_seq_one_letter_code
_entity_poly.pdbx_strand_id
1 'polypeptide(L)'
;MYVWCTYEIAGAPGLGARGCLDGEDCCYQVWNQETEMGNLEVLELVPPYFGEIAVVPNSGGAGKYRGGNDAVSIINIYGTEFTSIVPTAITCTWITAPNSQIFGGYPGPTPTFFVVRNSKEKWAGGRINLKELALAPWKGINPVEYLKERAPDAEIHIFKRLKCFQVRDGDVAIALGFGGNGGLGDPIERDPKLVEKDLNLEKITPEAAERIYKVKLVETPEAAERVYKVDEEETKKLREEERRNRLKRGIPVKEWWKKQREIVLKKQFHELLKEAYQSSSRVSRRWSQEFKEFWCLPEDFKF
;
A
#
# COMPACT_ATOMS: atom_id res chain seq x y z
N MET A 1 0.84 -29.37 19.73
CA MET A 1 0.67 -28.56 18.51
C MET A 1 -0.26 -27.42 18.86
N TYR A 2 0.24 -26.18 18.78
CA TYR A 2 -0.54 -24.98 19.07
C TYR A 2 -0.76 -24.23 17.76
N VAL A 3 -1.95 -23.68 17.56
CA VAL A 3 -2.29 -22.84 16.41
C VAL A 3 -2.61 -21.47 16.96
N TRP A 4 -1.96 -20.45 16.40
CA TRP A 4 -2.20 -19.06 16.73
C TRP A 4 -2.72 -18.32 15.49
N CYS A 5 -3.50 -17.28 15.73
CA CYS A 5 -3.97 -16.37 14.71
C CYS A 5 -4.01 -14.98 15.34
N THR A 6 -3.41 -14.00 14.69
CA THR A 6 -3.54 -12.60 15.11
C THR A 6 -4.71 -11.99 14.38
N TYR A 7 -5.44 -11.15 15.11
CA TYR A 7 -6.49 -10.30 14.56
C TYR A 7 -6.02 -8.85 14.42
N GLU A 8 -4.70 -8.61 14.33
CA GLU A 8 -4.14 -7.27 14.13
C GLU A 8 -4.78 -6.59 12.90
N ILE A 9 -4.99 -7.37 11.83
CA ILE A 9 -5.67 -6.92 10.60
C ILE A 9 -7.11 -6.42 10.82
N ALA A 10 -7.75 -6.73 11.96
CA ALA A 10 -9.08 -6.22 12.28
C ALA A 10 -9.06 -4.71 12.55
N GLY A 11 -8.01 -4.20 13.19
CA GLY A 11 -7.85 -2.79 13.54
C GLY A 11 -6.69 -2.08 12.85
N ALA A 12 -5.71 -2.79 12.29
CA ALA A 12 -4.57 -2.16 11.64
C ALA A 12 -4.92 -1.36 10.38
N PRO A 13 -5.88 -1.78 9.53
CA PRO A 13 -6.14 -1.05 8.30
C PRO A 13 -6.89 0.26 8.52
N GLY A 14 -6.54 1.27 7.74
CA GLY A 14 -7.27 2.53 7.68
C GLY A 14 -8.62 2.41 6.98
N LEU A 15 -9.49 3.38 7.21
CA LEU A 15 -10.76 3.52 6.49
C LEU A 15 -10.53 4.20 5.13
N GLY A 16 -11.32 3.86 4.11
CA GLY A 16 -11.36 4.64 2.87
C GLY A 16 -11.83 6.09 3.11
N ALA A 17 -11.43 7.01 2.24
CA ALA A 17 -11.89 8.39 2.32
C ALA A 17 -13.42 8.51 2.16
N ARG A 18 -14.02 9.49 2.84
CA ARG A 18 -15.46 9.75 2.82
C ARG A 18 -15.78 10.97 1.96
N GLY A 19 -17.04 11.14 1.58
CA GLY A 19 -17.48 12.23 0.69
C GLY A 19 -17.16 13.65 1.18
N CYS A 20 -16.93 13.82 2.48
CA CYS A 20 -16.65 15.11 3.12
C CYS A 20 -15.48 15.10 4.11
N LEU A 21 -14.85 13.94 4.36
CA LEU A 21 -13.86 13.75 5.43
C LEU A 21 -12.80 12.73 5.00
N ASP A 22 -11.60 12.86 5.54
CA ASP A 22 -10.56 11.82 5.41
C ASP A 22 -11.02 10.48 6.00
N GLY A 23 -10.39 9.40 5.59
CA GLY A 23 -10.46 8.12 6.28
C GLY A 23 -9.74 8.20 7.62
N GLU A 24 -10.29 7.52 8.62
CA GLU A 24 -9.64 7.35 9.91
C GLU A 24 -8.51 6.31 9.81
N ASP A 25 -7.40 6.56 10.49
CA ASP A 25 -6.24 5.68 10.48
C ASP A 25 -6.50 4.49 11.42
N CYS A 26 -6.05 3.29 11.05
CA CYS A 26 -6.04 2.09 11.91
C CYS A 26 -7.38 1.84 12.64
N CYS A 27 -8.47 1.71 11.89
CA CYS A 27 -9.79 1.56 12.50
C CYS A 27 -10.83 0.82 11.64
N TYR A 28 -10.45 0.11 10.57
CA TYR A 28 -11.42 -0.43 9.64
C TYR A 28 -11.13 -1.85 9.16
N GLN A 29 -12.20 -2.66 9.16
CA GLN A 29 -12.30 -3.84 8.32
C GLN A 29 -13.68 -4.00 7.71
N VAL A 30 -13.72 -4.59 6.52
CA VAL A 30 -14.96 -4.80 5.76
C VAL A 30 -15.95 -5.73 6.47
N TRP A 31 -15.44 -6.67 7.26
CA TRP A 31 -16.23 -7.70 7.93
C TRP A 31 -16.53 -7.39 9.41
N ASN A 32 -15.93 -6.35 9.98
CA ASN A 32 -16.20 -5.91 11.35
C ASN A 32 -16.01 -4.39 11.48
N GLN A 33 -17.04 -3.68 11.95
CA GLN A 33 -17.01 -2.23 12.18
C GLN A 33 -16.49 -1.86 13.57
N GLU A 34 -16.57 -2.79 14.53
CA GLU A 34 -16.05 -2.64 15.88
C GLU A 34 -14.62 -3.17 15.91
N THR A 35 -13.74 -2.46 15.22
CA THR A 35 -12.37 -2.87 14.99
C THR A 35 -11.51 -2.69 16.24
N GLU A 36 -10.63 -3.65 16.47
CA GLU A 36 -9.65 -3.61 17.56
C GLU A 36 -8.41 -4.36 17.08
N MET A 37 -7.24 -3.77 17.29
CA MET A 37 -5.96 -4.34 16.87
C MET A 37 -5.45 -5.36 17.90
N GLY A 38 -5.89 -5.24 19.15
CA GLY A 38 -5.47 -6.06 20.27
C GLY A 38 -4.29 -5.45 21.01
N ASN A 39 -4.22 -5.73 22.31
CA ASN A 39 -3.09 -5.31 23.13
C ASN A 39 -1.90 -6.24 22.91
N LEU A 40 -0.72 -5.65 22.70
CA LEU A 40 0.51 -6.41 22.45
C LEU A 40 0.82 -7.39 23.58
N GLU A 41 0.69 -6.93 24.83
CA GLU A 41 0.93 -7.73 26.03
C GLU A 41 0.03 -8.98 26.09
N VAL A 42 -1.19 -8.89 25.55
CA VAL A 42 -2.12 -10.01 25.47
C VAL A 42 -1.76 -10.96 24.33
N LEU A 43 -1.35 -10.42 23.18
CA LEU A 43 -0.92 -11.21 22.03
C LEU A 43 0.35 -12.00 22.34
N GLU A 44 1.27 -11.44 23.12
CA GLU A 44 2.54 -12.07 23.52
C GLU A 44 2.40 -13.11 24.64
N LEU A 45 1.21 -13.30 25.22
CA LEU A 45 0.95 -14.43 26.12
C LEU A 45 1.14 -15.78 25.42
N VAL A 46 1.06 -15.80 24.09
CA VAL A 46 1.33 -17.00 23.31
C VAL A 46 2.24 -16.69 22.13
N PRO A 47 3.33 -17.45 21.91
CA PRO A 47 4.23 -17.22 20.80
C PRO A 47 3.50 -17.19 19.44
N PRO A 48 3.96 -16.33 18.50
CA PRO A 48 5.21 -15.55 18.50
C PRO A 48 5.12 -14.17 19.16
N TYR A 49 6.27 -13.50 19.29
CA TYR A 49 6.42 -12.19 19.93
C TYR A 49 6.44 -11.08 18.89
N PHE A 50 5.91 -9.90 19.24
CA PHE A 50 5.88 -8.78 18.32
C PHE A 50 7.08 -7.86 18.61
N GLY A 51 7.73 -7.38 17.55
CA GLY A 51 8.88 -6.50 17.65
C GLY A 51 8.49 -5.02 17.68
N GLU A 52 7.75 -4.60 16.66
CA GLU A 52 7.33 -3.22 16.46
C GLU A 52 5.95 -3.25 15.79
N ILE A 53 5.05 -2.36 16.20
CA ILE A 53 3.83 -2.01 15.48
C ILE A 53 3.91 -0.51 15.20
N ALA A 54 3.78 -0.11 13.94
CA ALA A 54 3.91 1.27 13.53
C ALA A 54 2.84 1.67 12.52
N VAL A 55 2.23 2.85 12.73
CA VAL A 55 1.42 3.51 11.71
C VAL A 55 2.35 4.05 10.63
N VAL A 56 2.11 3.66 9.38
CA VAL A 56 3.00 3.98 8.25
C VAL A 56 2.50 5.24 7.52
N PRO A 57 3.31 6.30 7.41
CA PRO A 57 2.97 7.46 6.59
C PRO A 57 2.77 7.07 5.10
N ASN A 58 1.92 7.80 4.38
CA ASN A 58 1.61 7.55 2.95
C ASN A 58 0.93 6.20 2.64
N SER A 59 0.49 5.44 3.65
CA SER A 59 -0.23 4.17 3.43
C SER A 59 -1.72 4.38 3.10
N GLY A 60 -2.29 5.51 3.50
CA GLY A 60 -3.58 5.97 3.01
C GLY A 60 -3.50 6.48 1.57
N GLY A 61 -4.44 6.05 0.74
CA GLY A 61 -4.57 6.48 -0.65
C GLY A 61 -4.80 7.98 -0.76
N ALA A 62 -4.05 8.64 -1.66
CA ALA A 62 -4.11 10.09 -1.80
C ALA A 62 -5.42 10.54 -2.46
N GLY A 63 -5.93 11.69 -2.03
CA GLY A 63 -7.10 12.32 -2.64
C GLY A 63 -7.34 13.72 -2.07
N LYS A 64 -8.38 14.41 -2.57
CA LYS A 64 -8.93 15.61 -1.90
C LYS A 64 -9.18 15.31 -0.42
N TYR A 65 -9.79 14.15 -0.17
CA TYR A 65 -9.79 13.47 1.13
C TYR A 65 -8.91 12.23 1.04
N ARG A 66 -7.97 12.07 1.98
CA ARG A 66 -7.05 10.91 2.00
C ARG A 66 -7.73 9.70 2.63
N GLY A 67 -7.32 8.50 2.21
CA GLY A 67 -7.59 7.29 2.99
C GLY A 67 -6.84 7.32 4.32
N GLY A 68 -7.32 6.54 5.27
CA GLY A 68 -6.66 6.29 6.54
C GLY A 68 -5.37 5.50 6.34
N ASN A 69 -4.37 5.79 7.16
CA ASN A 69 -3.12 5.05 7.21
C ASN A 69 -3.29 3.72 7.94
N ASP A 70 -2.48 2.76 7.51
CA ASP A 70 -2.40 1.42 8.07
C ASP A 70 -1.30 1.35 9.14
N ALA A 71 -1.53 0.51 10.14
CA ALA A 71 -0.49 -0.05 10.99
C ALA A 71 0.12 -1.29 10.34
N VAL A 72 1.40 -1.52 10.60
CA VAL A 72 2.13 -2.71 10.16
C VAL A 72 2.97 -3.25 11.30
N SER A 73 3.30 -4.54 11.25
CA SER A 73 4.02 -5.22 12.34
C SER A 73 5.27 -5.98 11.89
N ILE A 74 6.24 -6.03 12.82
CA ILE A 74 7.33 -7.00 12.84
C ILE A 74 6.96 -8.08 13.86
N ILE A 75 7.09 -9.34 13.46
CA ILE A 75 6.88 -10.50 14.30
C ILE A 75 8.24 -11.21 14.45
N ASN A 76 8.76 -11.22 15.67
CA ASN A 76 9.96 -11.94 16.04
C ASN A 76 9.58 -13.36 16.48
N ILE A 77 10.20 -14.36 15.85
CA ILE A 77 9.93 -15.76 16.18
C ILE A 77 10.84 -16.18 17.32
N TYR A 78 10.24 -16.61 18.43
CA TYR A 78 10.99 -16.99 19.63
C TYR A 78 10.28 -18.01 20.49
N GLY A 79 11.07 -18.80 21.21
CA GLY A 79 10.59 -19.77 22.19
C GLY A 79 10.00 -21.01 21.52
N THR A 80 10.24 -21.19 20.23
CA THR A 80 9.78 -22.34 19.45
C THR A 80 10.85 -22.83 18.47
N GLU A 81 11.02 -24.14 18.36
CA GLU A 81 11.94 -24.75 17.38
C GLU A 81 11.55 -24.37 15.95
N PHE A 82 10.24 -24.40 15.64
CA PHE A 82 9.69 -23.89 14.40
C PHE A 82 8.20 -23.55 14.53
N THR A 83 7.71 -22.68 13.66
CA THR A 83 6.29 -22.46 13.42
C THR A 83 6.04 -22.25 11.92
N SER A 84 4.79 -22.45 11.50
CA SER A 84 4.36 -22.13 10.15
C SER A 84 3.48 -20.89 10.19
N ILE A 85 3.75 -19.94 9.29
CA ILE A 85 2.96 -18.72 9.14
C ILE A 85 2.25 -18.80 7.80
N VAL A 86 0.96 -18.47 7.81
CA VAL A 86 0.16 -18.25 6.61
C VAL A 86 -0.26 -16.79 6.62
N PRO A 87 0.42 -15.92 5.85
CA PRO A 87 -0.05 -14.55 5.71
C PRO A 87 -1.42 -14.55 5.04
N THR A 88 -2.31 -13.75 5.57
CA THR A 88 -3.62 -13.51 4.99
C THR A 88 -3.65 -12.07 4.50
N ALA A 89 -4.08 -11.85 3.27
CA ALA A 89 -4.44 -10.54 2.78
C ALA A 89 -5.90 -10.60 2.33
N ILE A 90 -6.68 -9.62 2.78
CA ILE A 90 -8.09 -9.48 2.44
C ILE A 90 -8.18 -8.33 1.45
N THR A 91 -8.85 -8.56 0.30
CA THR A 91 -9.08 -7.60 -0.79
C THR A 91 -7.86 -7.07 -1.57
N CYS A 92 -6.64 -7.20 -1.04
CA CYS A 92 -5.39 -6.79 -1.71
C CYS A 92 -4.48 -8.00 -2.03
N THR A 93 -3.66 -7.87 -3.07
CA THR A 93 -2.53 -8.75 -3.36
C THR A 93 -1.28 -7.92 -3.63
N TRP A 94 -0.10 -8.56 -3.65
CA TRP A 94 1.16 -7.92 -4.02
C TRP A 94 1.10 -7.13 -5.35
N ILE A 95 0.30 -7.59 -6.32
CA ILE A 95 0.22 -6.99 -7.68
C ILE A 95 -0.99 -6.06 -7.82
N THR A 96 -2.03 -6.22 -7.00
CA THR A 96 -3.31 -5.53 -7.17
C THR A 96 -3.85 -5.05 -5.83
N ALA A 97 -4.12 -3.74 -5.73
CA ALA A 97 -4.97 -3.19 -4.68
C ALA A 97 -6.44 -3.21 -5.16
N PRO A 98 -7.43 -3.34 -4.25
CA PRO A 98 -8.83 -3.17 -4.60
C PRO A 98 -9.07 -1.72 -5.03
N ASN A 99 -10.01 -1.51 -5.95
CA ASN A 99 -10.41 -0.18 -6.42
C ASN A 99 -11.28 0.54 -5.37
N SER A 100 -10.71 0.84 -4.22
CA SER A 100 -11.36 1.56 -3.12
C SER A 100 -11.33 3.08 -3.32
N GLN A 101 -10.55 3.57 -4.29
CA GLN A 101 -10.42 4.98 -4.63
C GLN A 101 -11.58 5.48 -5.51
N ILE A 102 -12.00 6.73 -5.29
CA ILE A 102 -13.21 7.29 -5.91
C ILE A 102 -12.96 8.71 -6.44
N PHE A 103 -13.60 9.06 -7.56
CA PHE A 103 -13.64 10.42 -8.14
C PHE A 103 -12.27 11.11 -8.33
N GLY A 104 -11.24 10.37 -8.68
CA GLY A 104 -9.89 10.91 -8.95
C GLY A 104 -8.89 10.71 -7.81
N GLY A 105 -9.30 10.06 -6.72
CA GLY A 105 -8.37 9.59 -5.69
C GLY A 105 -7.51 8.42 -6.18
N TYR A 106 -6.48 8.10 -5.41
CA TYR A 106 -5.53 7.03 -5.64
C TYR A 106 -5.70 5.89 -4.62
N PRO A 107 -5.38 4.65 -5.00
CA PRO A 107 -5.33 3.54 -4.04
C PRO A 107 -4.19 3.73 -3.05
N GLY A 108 -4.29 3.08 -1.89
CA GLY A 108 -3.14 2.85 -1.01
C GLY A 108 -2.13 1.86 -1.62
N PRO A 109 -0.98 1.64 -0.98
CA PRO A 109 0.02 0.68 -1.42
C PRO A 109 -0.49 -0.77 -1.31
N THR A 110 0.15 -1.68 -2.05
CA THR A 110 -0.14 -3.11 -1.99
C THR A 110 0.62 -3.78 -0.85
N PRO A 111 0.05 -4.83 -0.21
CA PRO A 111 0.68 -5.48 0.91
C PRO A 111 1.92 -6.26 0.48
N THR A 112 2.91 -6.31 1.38
CA THR A 112 4.17 -7.02 1.19
C THR A 112 4.55 -7.81 2.43
N PHE A 113 5.00 -9.05 2.23
CA PHE A 113 5.49 -9.88 3.32
C PHE A 113 6.96 -10.24 3.09
N PHE A 114 7.77 -10.01 4.12
CA PHE A 114 9.18 -10.42 4.15
C PHE A 114 9.41 -11.43 5.25
N VAL A 115 10.36 -12.35 5.03
CA VAL A 115 10.97 -13.13 6.09
C VAL A 115 12.47 -12.92 6.01
N VAL A 116 13.06 -12.49 7.11
CA VAL A 116 14.49 -12.31 7.29
C VAL A 116 14.97 -13.48 8.15
N ARG A 117 15.66 -14.44 7.52
CA ARG A 117 16.16 -15.65 8.18
C ARG A 117 17.61 -15.52 8.60
N ASN A 118 17.97 -16.22 9.67
CA ASN A 118 19.34 -16.24 10.20
C ASN A 118 19.88 -14.82 10.48
N SER A 119 18.99 -13.89 10.82
CA SER A 119 19.39 -12.60 11.34
C SER A 119 20.10 -12.85 12.67
N LYS A 120 21.40 -12.55 12.75
CA LYS A 120 22.08 -12.45 14.05
C LYS A 120 21.52 -11.29 14.88
N GLU A 121 20.78 -10.37 14.25
CA GLU A 121 20.08 -9.29 14.94
C GLU A 121 18.79 -9.86 15.55
N LYS A 122 18.86 -10.16 16.84
CA LYS A 122 17.69 -10.54 17.63
C LYS A 122 17.02 -9.27 18.18
N TRP A 123 15.70 -9.20 18.08
CA TRP A 123 14.80 -8.36 18.89
C TRP A 123 14.79 -6.84 18.66
N ALA A 124 13.73 -6.21 19.19
CA ALA A 124 13.49 -4.77 19.18
C ALA A 124 14.77 -4.00 19.57
N GLY A 125 15.20 -3.09 18.69
CA GLY A 125 16.51 -2.44 18.72
C GLY A 125 17.44 -2.84 17.56
N GLY A 126 17.03 -3.81 16.72
CA GLY A 126 17.71 -4.15 15.46
C GLY A 126 17.75 -3.01 14.45
N ARG A 127 18.57 -3.13 13.42
CA ARG A 127 18.78 -2.07 12.41
C ARG A 127 17.60 -1.89 11.45
N ILE A 128 16.63 -2.81 11.49
CA ILE A 128 15.43 -2.78 10.64
C ILE A 128 14.38 -1.90 11.31
N ASN A 129 14.08 -0.75 10.72
CA ASN A 129 12.99 0.13 11.15
C ASN A 129 11.79 -0.03 10.21
N LEU A 130 10.58 -0.27 10.76
CA LEU A 130 9.38 -0.50 9.96
C LEU A 130 9.01 0.66 9.05
N LYS A 131 8.96 1.88 9.61
CA LYS A 131 8.58 3.07 8.85
C LYS A 131 9.57 3.32 7.72
N GLU A 132 10.87 3.20 7.98
CA GLU A 132 11.90 3.35 6.95
C GLU A 132 11.81 2.27 5.85
N LEU A 133 11.61 1.00 6.23
CA LEU A 133 11.44 -0.08 5.26
C LEU A 133 10.23 0.17 4.36
N ALA A 134 9.09 0.55 4.96
CA ALA A 134 7.87 0.85 4.23
C ALA A 134 8.01 2.08 3.32
N LEU A 135 8.80 3.08 3.74
CA LEU A 135 9.07 4.30 2.98
C LEU A 135 10.27 4.19 2.03
N ALA A 136 11.02 3.07 2.03
CA ALA A 136 12.18 2.88 1.16
C ALA A 136 11.86 3.12 -0.34
N PRO A 137 10.72 2.64 -0.89
CA PRO A 137 10.37 2.90 -2.28
C PRO A 137 10.15 4.39 -2.60
N TRP A 138 9.70 5.21 -1.65
CA TRP A 138 9.55 6.66 -1.83
C TRP A 138 10.89 7.35 -2.08
N LYS A 139 11.96 6.79 -1.48
CA LYS A 139 13.36 7.21 -1.65
C LYS A 139 14.06 6.52 -2.82
N GLY A 140 13.36 5.70 -3.61
CA GLY A 140 13.93 4.95 -4.72
C GLY A 140 14.79 3.75 -4.29
N ILE A 141 14.68 3.32 -3.02
CA ILE A 141 15.44 2.21 -2.46
C ILE A 141 14.59 0.93 -2.57
N ASN A 142 15.16 -0.15 -3.08
CA ASN A 142 14.49 -1.45 -3.09
C ASN A 142 14.39 -1.97 -1.64
N PRO A 143 13.20 -2.37 -1.14
CA PRO A 143 13.04 -2.90 0.21
C PRO A 143 13.97 -4.08 0.54
N VAL A 144 14.31 -4.92 -0.45
CA VAL A 144 15.26 -6.02 -0.25
C VAL A 144 16.68 -5.52 -0.04
N GLU A 145 17.09 -4.45 -0.74
CA GLU A 145 18.41 -3.83 -0.55
C GLU A 145 18.49 -3.14 0.82
N TYR A 146 17.44 -2.43 1.23
CA TYR A 146 17.31 -1.88 2.59
C TYR A 146 17.53 -2.97 3.66
N LEU A 147 16.87 -4.12 3.51
CA LEU A 147 17.01 -5.24 4.43
C LEU A 147 18.41 -5.85 4.39
N LYS A 148 19.04 -5.99 3.22
CA LYS A 148 20.41 -6.54 3.09
C LYS A 148 21.47 -5.65 3.74
N GLU A 149 21.32 -4.33 3.63
CA GLU A 149 22.25 -3.40 4.27
C GLU A 149 22.22 -3.54 5.80
N ARG A 150 21.03 -3.78 6.35
CA ARG A 150 20.79 -3.85 7.79
C ARG A 150 21.02 -5.24 8.36
N ALA A 151 20.73 -6.27 7.59
CA ALA A 151 20.93 -7.67 7.94
C ALA A 151 21.78 -8.38 6.85
N PRO A 152 23.09 -8.09 6.74
CA PRO A 152 23.93 -8.57 5.65
C PRO A 152 24.15 -10.08 5.65
N ASP A 153 24.13 -10.70 6.84
CA ASP A 153 24.27 -12.15 7.02
C ASP A 153 22.94 -12.91 6.84
N ALA A 154 21.81 -12.20 6.66
CA ALA A 154 20.50 -12.80 6.64
C ALA A 154 20.05 -13.22 5.23
N GLU A 155 19.26 -14.28 5.17
CA GLU A 155 18.56 -14.67 3.95
C GLU A 155 17.19 -13.97 3.91
N ILE A 156 16.98 -13.12 2.89
CA ILE A 156 15.74 -12.32 2.76
C ILE A 156 14.82 -12.97 1.73
N HIS A 157 13.64 -13.37 2.20
CA HIS A 157 12.56 -13.89 1.36
C HIS A 157 11.46 -12.85 1.22
N ILE A 158 11.02 -12.61 -0.02
CA ILE A 158 9.86 -11.78 -0.32
C ILE A 158 8.72 -12.66 -0.87
N PHE A 159 7.56 -12.55 -0.25
CA PHE A 159 6.40 -13.35 -0.62
C PHE A 159 5.42 -12.51 -1.45
N LYS A 160 5.55 -12.64 -2.77
CA LYS A 160 4.66 -12.00 -3.76
C LYS A 160 3.30 -12.70 -3.89
N ARG A 161 3.16 -13.88 -3.28
CA ARG A 161 1.92 -14.65 -3.20
C ARG A 161 1.80 -15.16 -1.77
N LEU A 162 0.58 -15.13 -1.25
CA LEU A 162 0.26 -15.74 0.03
C LEU A 162 0.51 -17.24 -0.08
N LYS A 163 1.47 -17.73 0.69
CA LYS A 163 1.75 -19.15 0.85
C LYS A 163 2.18 -19.41 2.28
N CYS A 164 1.92 -20.62 2.75
CA CYS A 164 2.47 -21.08 4.01
C CYS A 164 3.99 -21.11 3.92
N PHE A 165 4.67 -20.60 4.93
CA PHE A 165 6.11 -20.72 5.07
C PHE A 165 6.49 -21.05 6.51
N GLN A 166 7.61 -21.76 6.65
CA GLN A 166 8.17 -22.12 7.95
C GLN A 166 9.22 -21.10 8.37
N VAL A 167 9.20 -20.80 9.66
CA VAL A 167 10.14 -19.93 10.37
C VAL A 167 10.58 -20.61 11.68
N ARG A 168 11.74 -20.23 12.19
CA ARG A 168 12.35 -20.80 13.40
C ARG A 168 12.70 -19.71 14.41
N ASP A 169 13.07 -20.12 15.62
CA ASP A 169 13.63 -19.20 16.62
C ASP A 169 14.73 -18.31 16.01
N GLY A 170 14.57 -16.99 16.16
CA GLY A 170 15.47 -15.98 15.63
C GLY A 170 15.14 -15.46 14.22
N ASP A 171 14.20 -16.08 13.50
CA ASP A 171 13.69 -15.51 12.25
C ASP A 171 12.78 -14.29 12.52
N VAL A 172 12.73 -13.36 11.58
CA VAL A 172 11.85 -12.18 11.64
C VAL A 172 10.87 -12.23 10.47
N ALA A 173 9.57 -12.18 10.76
CA ALA A 173 8.52 -12.03 9.76
C ALA A 173 8.03 -10.58 9.78
N ILE A 174 8.01 -9.93 8.63
CA ILE A 174 7.58 -8.53 8.48
C ILE A 174 6.34 -8.51 7.61
N ALA A 175 5.25 -7.98 8.16
CA ALA A 175 3.98 -7.86 7.47
C ALA A 175 3.67 -6.38 7.19
N LEU A 176 4.01 -5.91 6.00
CA LEU A 176 3.50 -4.64 5.49
C LEU A 176 2.08 -4.87 4.96
N GLY A 177 1.13 -5.08 5.88
CA GLY A 177 -0.23 -5.53 5.62
C GLY A 177 -1.18 -4.45 5.12
N PHE A 178 -0.77 -3.66 4.13
CA PHE A 178 -1.55 -2.51 3.66
C PHE A 178 -2.94 -2.88 3.14
N GLY A 179 -3.95 -2.15 3.63
CA GLY A 179 -5.37 -2.35 3.31
C GLY A 179 -5.79 -1.73 1.99
N GLY A 180 -4.91 -0.97 1.34
CA GLY A 180 -5.18 -0.32 0.07
C GLY A 180 -6.31 0.71 0.18
N ASN A 181 -6.36 1.48 1.27
CA ASN A 181 -7.48 2.36 1.61
C ASN A 181 -7.48 3.58 0.67
N GLY A 182 -8.45 3.64 -0.23
CA GLY A 182 -8.46 4.62 -1.31
C GLY A 182 -8.79 6.03 -0.86
N GLY A 183 -8.16 7.00 -1.54
CA GLY A 183 -8.53 8.41 -1.43
C GLY A 183 -9.78 8.74 -2.25
N LEU A 184 -10.35 9.92 -1.97
CA LEU A 184 -11.48 10.47 -2.70
C LEU A 184 -11.12 11.83 -3.28
N GLY A 185 -11.42 12.03 -4.57
CA GLY A 185 -11.18 13.31 -5.26
C GLY A 185 -9.72 13.49 -5.68
N ASP A 186 -9.47 14.47 -6.54
CA ASP A 186 -8.12 14.79 -7.03
C ASP A 186 -7.22 15.31 -5.89
N PRO A 187 -6.03 14.73 -5.65
CA PRO A 187 -5.12 15.19 -4.58
C PRO A 187 -4.74 16.67 -4.64
N ILE A 188 -4.65 17.29 -5.83
CA ILE A 188 -4.32 18.72 -5.93
C ILE A 188 -5.49 19.64 -5.54
N GLU A 189 -6.66 19.07 -5.22
CA GLU A 189 -7.80 19.79 -4.66
C GLU A 189 -7.87 19.71 -3.13
N ARG A 190 -6.99 18.92 -2.49
CA ARG A 190 -6.89 18.89 -1.02
C ARG A 190 -6.54 20.28 -0.48
N ASP A 191 -7.21 20.71 0.57
CA ASP A 191 -6.91 21.96 1.26
C ASP A 191 -5.43 21.96 1.73
N PRO A 192 -4.60 22.94 1.34
CA PRO A 192 -3.21 23.04 1.79
C PRO A 192 -3.04 22.96 3.32
N LYS A 193 -4.00 23.47 4.10
CA LYS A 193 -3.96 23.40 5.57
C LYS A 193 -4.16 21.99 6.10
N LEU A 194 -4.93 21.16 5.39
CA LEU A 194 -5.05 19.75 5.73
C LEU A 194 -3.76 18.98 5.39
N VAL A 195 -3.08 19.35 4.30
CA VAL A 195 -1.75 18.79 3.97
C VAL A 195 -0.72 19.16 5.03
N GLU A 196 -0.72 20.42 5.49
CA GLU A 196 0.13 20.89 6.58
C GLU A 196 -0.14 20.10 7.88
N LYS A 197 -1.42 19.91 8.21
CA LYS A 197 -1.82 19.09 9.36
C LYS A 197 -1.34 17.64 9.22
N ASP A 198 -1.48 17.04 8.04
CA ASP A 198 -1.03 15.66 7.79
C ASP A 198 0.49 15.52 7.98
N LEU A 199 1.28 16.50 7.51
CA LEU A 199 2.74 16.51 7.68
C LEU A 199 3.14 16.57 9.15
N ASN A 200 2.53 17.49 9.90
CA ASN A 200 2.82 17.69 11.32
C ASN A 200 2.34 16.52 12.21
N LEU A 201 1.40 15.71 11.72
CA LEU A 201 0.95 14.48 12.37
C LEU A 201 1.64 13.21 11.84
N GLU A 202 2.69 13.36 11.02
CA GLU A 202 3.39 12.26 10.34
C GLU A 202 2.46 11.32 9.54
N LYS A 203 1.32 11.81 9.07
CA LYS A 203 0.39 11.01 8.26
C LYS A 203 0.88 10.88 6.82
N ILE A 204 1.60 11.89 6.34
CA ILE A 204 2.26 11.87 5.04
C ILE A 204 3.70 12.34 5.20
N THR A 205 4.56 12.03 4.22
CA THR A 205 5.92 12.55 4.17
C THR A 205 6.03 13.84 3.35
N PRO A 206 7.08 14.66 3.56
CA PRO A 206 7.35 15.83 2.72
C PRO A 206 7.39 15.52 1.22
N GLU A 207 8.01 14.39 0.84
CA GLU A 207 8.10 13.97 -0.55
C GLU A 207 6.72 13.66 -1.15
N ALA A 208 5.80 13.07 -0.37
CA ALA A 208 4.44 12.82 -0.83
C ALA A 208 3.64 14.13 -0.95
N ALA A 209 3.81 15.06 -0.01
CA ALA A 209 3.20 16.38 -0.05
C ALA A 209 3.57 17.13 -1.35
N GLU A 210 4.86 17.18 -1.68
CA GLU A 210 5.34 17.85 -2.90
C GLU A 210 4.98 17.07 -4.17
N ARG A 211 5.18 15.75 -4.20
CA ARG A 211 5.00 14.96 -5.43
C ARG A 211 3.54 14.76 -5.80
N ILE A 212 2.67 14.48 -4.82
CA ILE A 212 1.27 14.10 -5.05
C ILE A 212 0.35 15.31 -4.93
N TYR A 213 0.40 16.00 -3.79
CA TYR A 213 -0.51 17.10 -3.47
C TYR A 213 -0.07 18.44 -4.07
N LYS A 214 1.14 18.49 -4.63
CA LYS A 214 1.76 19.65 -5.27
C LYS A 214 1.77 20.87 -4.36
N VAL A 215 2.15 20.66 -3.10
CA VAL A 215 2.33 21.76 -2.13
C VAL A 215 3.79 22.17 -2.06
N LYS A 216 4.02 23.46 -1.79
CA LYS A 216 5.35 23.99 -1.50
C LYS A 216 5.50 24.13 0.02
N LEU A 217 6.56 23.55 0.57
CA LEU A 217 6.92 23.74 1.97
C LEU A 217 7.74 25.02 2.13
N VAL A 218 7.47 25.78 3.19
CA VAL A 218 8.32 26.88 3.65
C VAL A 218 9.56 26.27 4.27
N GLU A 219 10.75 26.75 3.90
CA GLU A 219 11.99 26.36 4.58
C GLU A 219 11.92 26.83 6.04
N THR A 220 11.75 25.88 6.97
CA THR A 220 11.85 26.19 8.39
C THR A 220 13.30 26.13 8.82
N PRO A 221 13.85 27.19 9.46
CA PRO A 221 15.15 27.11 10.10
C PRO A 221 15.11 26.02 11.17
N GLU A 222 16.24 25.34 11.36
CA GLU A 222 16.48 24.18 12.22
C GLU A 222 15.88 24.35 13.63
N ALA A 223 14.60 24.03 13.79
CA ALA A 223 13.96 23.91 15.08
C ALA A 223 13.93 22.42 15.47
N ALA A 224 14.22 22.14 16.74
CA ALA A 224 14.23 20.80 17.32
C ALA A 224 12.88 20.06 17.18
N GLU A 225 11.80 20.78 16.86
CA GLU A 225 10.50 20.25 16.50
C GLU A 225 10.28 20.51 15.01
N ARG A 226 10.19 19.45 14.19
CA ARG A 226 9.94 19.53 12.75
C ARG A 226 8.51 19.99 12.48
N VAL A 227 8.25 21.28 12.63
CA VAL A 227 6.96 21.88 12.29
C VAL A 227 6.98 22.29 10.82
N TYR A 228 6.21 21.60 9.99
CA TYR A 228 6.03 21.93 8.59
C TYR A 228 5.04 23.06 8.42
N LYS A 229 5.35 23.97 7.48
CA LYS A 229 4.44 25.02 7.00
C LYS A 229 4.32 24.99 5.49
N VAL A 230 3.12 25.23 4.98
CA VAL A 230 2.84 25.26 3.54
C VAL A 230 2.75 26.70 3.05
N ASP A 231 3.47 27.00 1.96
CA ASP A 231 3.32 28.26 1.22
C ASP A 231 2.09 28.16 0.30
N GLU A 232 1.00 28.82 0.67
CA GLU A 232 -0.26 28.76 -0.07
C GLU A 232 -0.15 29.36 -1.49
N GLU A 233 0.62 30.44 -1.67
CA GLU A 233 0.74 31.15 -2.94
C GLU A 233 1.59 30.35 -3.93
N GLU A 234 2.75 29.84 -3.51
CA GLU A 234 3.57 28.98 -4.35
C GLU A 234 2.89 27.63 -4.62
N THR A 235 2.16 27.08 -3.64
CA THR A 235 1.33 25.88 -3.84
C THR A 235 0.29 26.08 -4.95
N LYS A 236 -0.36 27.25 -4.99
CA LYS A 236 -1.32 27.55 -6.06
C LYS A 236 -0.66 27.55 -7.44
N LYS A 237 0.51 28.18 -7.56
CA LYS A 237 1.29 28.19 -8.81
C LYS A 237 1.70 26.78 -9.24
N LEU A 238 2.20 25.96 -8.31
CA LEU A 238 2.57 24.55 -8.55
C LEU A 238 1.38 23.72 -9.03
N ARG A 239 0.20 23.93 -8.43
CA ARG A 239 -1.03 23.21 -8.82
C ARG A 239 -1.52 23.63 -10.20
N GLU A 240 -1.45 24.91 -10.55
CA GLU A 240 -1.75 25.38 -11.91
C GLU A 240 -0.76 24.82 -12.94
N GLU A 241 0.52 24.74 -12.59
CA GLU A 241 1.53 24.11 -13.44
C GLU A 241 1.26 22.61 -13.61
N GLU A 242 0.95 21.89 -12.53
CA GLU A 242 0.58 20.48 -12.62
C GLU A 242 -0.63 20.30 -13.54
N ARG A 243 -1.67 21.15 -13.46
CA ARG A 243 -2.81 21.10 -14.39
C ARG A 243 -2.36 21.22 -15.85
N ARG A 244 -1.46 22.16 -16.17
CA ARG A 244 -0.86 22.29 -17.51
C ARG A 244 -0.07 21.03 -17.90
N ASN A 245 0.67 20.45 -16.96
CA ASN A 245 1.44 19.23 -17.19
C ASN A 245 0.51 18.01 -17.42
N ARG A 246 -0.65 17.94 -16.74
CA ARG A 246 -1.68 16.91 -16.99
C ARG A 246 -2.25 17.01 -18.39
N LEU A 247 -2.52 18.23 -18.85
CA LEU A 247 -3.00 18.48 -20.21
C LEU A 247 -1.97 18.10 -21.27
N LYS A 248 -0.68 18.40 -21.04
CA LYS A 248 0.42 18.03 -21.96
C LYS A 248 0.64 16.51 -22.07
N ARG A 249 0.55 15.78 -20.96
CA ARG A 249 0.75 14.32 -20.95
C ARG A 249 -0.48 13.52 -21.38
N GLY A 250 -1.67 14.11 -21.22
CA GLY A 250 -2.93 13.48 -21.54
C GLY A 250 -3.08 13.31 -23.06
N ILE A 251 -3.53 12.14 -23.47
CA ILE A 251 -3.94 11.89 -24.86
C ILE A 251 -5.45 11.66 -24.91
N PRO A 252 -6.13 12.01 -26.01
CA PRO A 252 -7.55 11.69 -26.17
C PRO A 252 -7.81 10.19 -25.96
N VAL A 253 -8.89 9.85 -25.25
CA VAL A 253 -9.25 8.45 -24.93
C VAL A 253 -9.34 7.58 -26.19
N LYS A 254 -9.80 8.14 -27.31
CA LYS A 254 -9.86 7.45 -28.60
C LYS A 254 -8.49 7.00 -29.10
N GLU A 255 -7.44 7.80 -28.89
CA GLU A 255 -6.08 7.44 -29.28
C GLU A 255 -5.48 6.39 -28.36
N TRP A 256 -5.69 6.54 -27.04
CA TRP A 256 -5.31 5.51 -26.06
C TRP A 256 -5.99 4.18 -26.38
N TRP A 257 -7.29 4.20 -26.65
CA TRP A 257 -8.09 3.01 -26.95
C TRP A 257 -7.57 2.29 -28.20
N LYS A 258 -7.23 3.03 -29.27
CA LYS A 258 -6.62 2.43 -30.47
C LYS A 258 -5.31 1.71 -30.15
N LYS A 259 -4.44 2.34 -29.35
CA LYS A 259 -3.17 1.74 -28.94
C LYS A 259 -3.38 0.48 -28.10
N GLN A 260 -4.30 0.52 -27.14
CA GLN A 260 -4.60 -0.65 -26.29
C GLN A 260 -5.30 -1.78 -27.06
N ARG A 261 -6.17 -1.47 -28.01
CA ARG A 261 -6.81 -2.47 -28.88
C ARG A 261 -5.77 -3.29 -29.65
N GLU A 262 -4.70 -2.68 -30.14
CA GLU A 262 -3.63 -3.41 -30.83
C GLU A 262 -2.92 -4.40 -29.89
N ILE A 263 -2.70 -4.02 -28.64
CA ILE A 263 -2.16 -4.91 -27.59
C ILE A 263 -3.13 -6.07 -27.33
N VAL A 264 -4.43 -5.78 -27.28
CA VAL A 264 -5.49 -6.80 -27.11
C VAL A 264 -5.52 -7.78 -28.27
N LEU A 265 -5.55 -7.30 -29.51
CA LEU A 265 -5.54 -8.14 -30.71
C LEU A 265 -4.31 -9.05 -30.79
N LYS A 266 -3.15 -8.51 -30.44
CA LYS A 266 -1.89 -9.25 -30.40
C LYS A 266 -1.74 -10.12 -29.15
N LYS A 267 -2.72 -10.09 -28.23
CA LYS A 267 -2.72 -10.78 -26.94
C LYS A 267 -1.44 -10.51 -26.13
N GLN A 268 -0.94 -9.28 -26.17
CA GLN A 268 0.29 -8.87 -25.50
C GLN A 268 0.07 -8.60 -24.01
N PHE A 269 -0.36 -9.64 -23.30
CA PHE A 269 -0.57 -9.63 -21.86
C PHE A 269 0.24 -10.71 -21.17
N HIS A 270 0.45 -10.56 -19.86
CA HIS A 270 0.96 -11.64 -19.02
C HIS A 270 -0.02 -12.82 -19.00
N GLU A 271 0.48 -14.06 -18.94
CA GLU A 271 -0.33 -15.28 -19.02
C GLU A 271 -1.48 -15.33 -17.99
N LEU A 272 -1.24 -14.85 -16.77
CA LEU A 272 -2.27 -14.77 -15.73
C LEU A 272 -3.45 -13.85 -16.12
N LEU A 273 -3.20 -12.77 -16.86
CA LEU A 273 -4.26 -11.88 -17.35
C LEU A 273 -5.03 -12.53 -18.50
N LYS A 274 -4.34 -13.28 -19.37
CA LYS A 274 -5.00 -14.05 -20.44
C LYS A 274 -5.95 -15.09 -19.85
N GLU A 275 -5.51 -15.88 -18.88
CA GLU A 275 -6.38 -16.84 -18.20
C GLU A 275 -7.53 -16.14 -17.47
N ALA A 276 -7.31 -14.98 -16.85
CA ALA A 276 -8.39 -14.21 -16.21
C ALA A 276 -9.48 -13.79 -17.21
N TYR A 277 -9.09 -13.32 -18.40
CA TYR A 277 -10.06 -13.01 -19.47
C TYR A 277 -10.72 -14.26 -20.07
N GLN A 278 -9.95 -15.33 -20.26
CA GLN A 278 -10.46 -16.58 -20.81
C GLN A 278 -11.47 -17.21 -19.87
N SER A 279 -11.16 -17.31 -18.58
CA SER A 279 -12.06 -17.81 -17.55
C SER A 279 -13.33 -16.97 -17.43
N SER A 280 -13.22 -15.64 -17.43
CA SER A 280 -14.38 -14.74 -17.44
C SER A 280 -15.28 -14.98 -18.66
N SER A 281 -14.68 -15.21 -19.84
CA SER A 281 -15.42 -15.54 -21.07
C SER A 281 -16.14 -16.89 -21.01
N ARG A 282 -15.54 -17.91 -20.38
CA ARG A 282 -16.16 -19.24 -20.20
C ARG A 282 -17.38 -19.16 -19.29
N VAL A 283 -17.33 -18.31 -18.26
CA VAL A 283 -18.37 -18.22 -17.22
C VAL A 283 -19.50 -17.27 -17.63
N SER A 284 -19.20 -16.17 -18.34
CA SER A 284 -20.19 -15.15 -18.68
C SER A 284 -20.18 -14.80 -20.17
N ARG A 285 -21.22 -15.24 -20.88
CA ARG A 285 -21.46 -14.87 -22.28
C ARG A 285 -21.62 -13.35 -22.44
N ARG A 286 -22.34 -12.71 -21.51
CA ARG A 286 -22.56 -11.26 -21.52
C ARG A 286 -21.23 -10.50 -21.42
N TRP A 287 -20.38 -10.88 -20.47
CA TRP A 287 -19.06 -10.27 -20.31
C TRP A 287 -18.21 -10.43 -21.58
N SER A 288 -18.20 -11.64 -22.17
CA SER A 288 -17.45 -11.89 -23.40
C SER A 288 -17.94 -11.04 -24.56
N GLN A 289 -19.25 -10.80 -24.67
CA GLN A 289 -19.83 -9.97 -25.71
C GLN A 289 -19.47 -8.50 -25.50
N GLU A 290 -19.72 -7.95 -24.31
CA GLU A 290 -19.40 -6.55 -23.97
C GLU A 290 -17.89 -6.25 -24.16
N PHE A 291 -17.01 -7.19 -23.81
CA PHE A 291 -15.57 -7.05 -24.03
C PHE A 291 -15.21 -6.96 -25.52
N LYS A 292 -15.78 -7.84 -26.35
CA LYS A 292 -15.54 -7.83 -27.80
C LYS A 292 -16.11 -6.57 -28.46
N GLU A 293 -17.30 -6.15 -28.07
CA GLU A 293 -17.93 -4.92 -28.56
C GLU A 293 -17.12 -3.69 -28.17
N PHE A 294 -16.73 -3.57 -26.90
CA PHE A 294 -15.93 -2.44 -26.42
C PHE A 294 -14.60 -2.30 -27.17
N TRP A 295 -13.95 -3.42 -27.50
CA TRP A 295 -12.68 -3.45 -28.21
C TRP A 295 -12.82 -3.64 -29.74
N CYS A 296 -14.04 -3.68 -30.27
CA CYS A 296 -14.34 -4.01 -31.68
C CYS A 296 -13.52 -5.20 -32.20
N LEU A 297 -13.57 -6.34 -31.51
CA LEU A 297 -12.80 -7.54 -31.82
C LEU A 297 -13.57 -8.48 -32.76
N PRO A 298 -12.89 -9.34 -33.54
CA PRO A 298 -13.52 -10.40 -34.32
C PRO A 298 -14.37 -11.34 -33.45
N GLU A 299 -15.44 -11.91 -34.02
CA GLU A 299 -16.34 -12.83 -33.31
C GLU A 299 -15.64 -14.09 -32.81
N ASP A 300 -14.65 -14.57 -33.55
CA ASP A 300 -13.82 -15.73 -33.21
C ASP A 300 -12.69 -15.40 -32.23
N PHE A 301 -12.52 -14.12 -31.85
CA PHE A 301 -11.49 -13.72 -30.89
C PHE A 301 -11.69 -14.41 -29.53
N LYS A 302 -10.61 -15.01 -29.05
CA LYS A 302 -10.47 -15.62 -27.73
C LYS A 302 -9.06 -15.34 -27.24
N PHE A 303 -8.87 -15.14 -25.94
CA PHE A 303 -7.53 -15.16 -25.36
C PHE A 303 -6.93 -16.56 -25.46
#